data_AF-A0A1F8DJX7-F1
#
_entry.id   AF-A0A1F8DJX7-F1
#
_cell.length_a   1.000
_cell.length_b   1.000
_cell.length_c   1.000
_cell.angle_alpha   90.00
_cell.angle_beta   90.00
_cell.angle_gamma   90.00
#
_symmetry.space_group_name_H-M   'P 1'
#
loop_
_entity.id
_entity.type
_entity.pdbx_description
1 polymer ?
#
loop_
_entity_poly.entity_id
_entity_poly.type
_entity_poly.pdbx_seq_one_letter_code
_entity_poly.pdbx_strand_id
1 'polypeptide(L)'
;MKIIEYVKIKAKTLLGIATWVLALLLLVSTVRNIGRVRGINSAVQEEKQKVEKMKDENAALEAQIAQTQGSAFIEKQIRDKLGLAKEGEAIVVLPDVEILRKLAPQTTVEQNSLPDPNWRKWLKLFI
;
A
#
# COMPACT_ATOMS: atom_id res chain seq x y z
N MET A 1 13.71 -75.15 37.20
CA MET A 1 13.68 -73.73 37.61
C MET A 1 14.32 -72.77 36.59
N LYS A 2 15.51 -73.08 36.03
CA LYS A 2 16.24 -72.21 35.06
C LYS A 2 15.47 -71.82 33.78
N ILE A 3 14.61 -72.69 33.24
CA ILE A 3 13.85 -72.42 32.01
C ILE A 3 12.85 -71.27 32.20
N ILE A 4 12.20 -71.20 33.37
CA ILE A 4 11.21 -70.17 33.69
C ILE A 4 11.89 -68.79 33.84
N GLU A 5 13.08 -68.75 34.44
CA GLU A 5 13.87 -67.52 34.53
C GLU A 5 14.32 -67.04 33.16
N TYR A 6 14.77 -67.94 32.29
CA TYR A 6 15.17 -67.61 30.92
C TYR A 6 14.01 -67.03 30.10
N VAL A 7 12.81 -67.62 30.21
CA VAL A 7 11.60 -67.11 29.55
C VAL A 7 11.22 -65.72 30.08
N LYS A 8 11.29 -65.49 31.40
CA LYS A 8 11.02 -64.17 32.00
C LYS A 8 12.00 -63.09 31.53
N ILE A 9 13.29 -63.41 31.43
CA ILE A 9 14.31 -62.48 30.93
C ILE A 9 14.03 -62.11 29.47
N LYS A 10 13.82 -63.10 28.59
CA LYS A 10 13.48 -62.83 27.18
C LYS A 10 12.19 -62.02 27.03
N ALA A 11 11.14 -62.33 27.80
CA ALA A 11 9.89 -61.58 27.77
C ALA A 11 10.09 -60.11 28.16
N LYS A 12 10.88 -59.84 29.22
CA LYS A 12 11.19 -58.47 29.65
C LYS A 12 11.98 -57.69 28.60
N THR A 13 12.93 -58.33 27.92
CA THR A 13 13.68 -57.72 26.80
C THR A 13 12.74 -57.41 25.62
N LEU A 14 11.83 -58.32 25.28
CA LEU A 14 10.84 -58.14 24.21
C LEU A 14 9.88 -56.98 24.53
N LEU A 15 9.44 -56.88 25.78
CA LEU A 15 8.59 -55.78 26.27
C LEU A 15 9.32 -54.43 26.20
N GLY A 16 10.61 -54.40 26.55
CA GLY A 16 11.47 -53.22 26.41
C GLY A 16 11.70 -52.78 24.97
N ILE A 17 11.83 -53.73 24.03
CA ILE A 17 11.93 -53.43 22.59
C ILE A 17 10.59 -52.89 22.08
N ALA A 18 9.47 -53.51 22.48
CA ALA A 18 8.14 -53.06 22.06
C ALA A 18 7.84 -51.63 22.55
N THR A 19 8.19 -51.28 23.78
CA THR A 19 8.05 -49.90 24.29
C THR A 19 8.96 -48.93 23.55
N TRP A 20 10.19 -49.32 23.20
CA TRP A 20 11.08 -48.49 22.38
C TRP A 20 10.53 -48.25 20.97
N VAL A 21 10.00 -49.28 20.32
CA VAL A 21 9.37 -49.16 18.99
C VAL A 21 8.14 -48.27 19.05
N LEU A 22 7.31 -48.42 20.08
CA LEU A 22 6.15 -47.55 20.29
C LEU A 22 6.56 -46.08 20.48
N ALA A 23 7.59 -45.82 21.30
CA ALA A 23 8.13 -44.49 21.50
C ALA A 23 8.65 -43.88 20.17
N LEU A 24 9.35 -44.67 19.36
CA LEU A 24 9.85 -44.24 18.05
C LEU A 24 8.69 -43.90 17.09
N LEU A 25 7.65 -44.73 17.05
CA LEU A 25 6.46 -44.48 16.22
C LEU A 25 5.74 -43.19 16.63
N LEU A 26 5.59 -42.95 17.94
CA LEU A 26 4.98 -41.72 18.47
C LEU A 26 5.81 -40.48 18.14
N LEU A 27 7.15 -40.56 18.22
CA LEU A 27 8.04 -39.48 17.82
C LEU A 27 7.88 -39.13 16.33
N VAL A 28 7.93 -40.12 15.45
CA VAL A 28 7.75 -39.91 14.00
C VAL A 28 6.38 -39.32 13.69
N SER A 29 5.32 -39.83 14.33
CA SER A 29 3.95 -39.31 14.17
C SER A 29 3.85 -37.84 14.58
N THR A 30 4.42 -37.49 15.74
CA THR A 30 4.37 -36.12 16.29
C THR A 30 5.13 -35.14 15.40
N VAL A 31 6.34 -35.50 14.95
CA VAL A 31 7.13 -34.65 14.04
C VAL A 31 6.39 -34.41 12.73
N ARG A 32 5.79 -35.46 12.15
CA ARG A 32 5.01 -35.37 10.91
C ARG A 32 3.76 -34.50 11.08
N ASN A 33 3.11 -34.55 12.24
CA ASN A 33 1.92 -33.75 12.54
C ASN A 33 2.27 -32.26 12.70
N ILE A 34 3.35 -31.95 13.42
CA ILE A 34 3.83 -30.56 13.60
C ILE A 34 4.17 -29.91 12.25
N GLY A 35 4.81 -30.64 11.34
CA GLY A 35 5.12 -30.14 9.99
C GLY A 35 3.86 -29.75 9.21
N ARG A 36 2.80 -30.56 9.27
CA ARG A 36 1.52 -30.27 8.58
C ARG A 36 0.84 -29.03 9.14
N VAL A 37 0.76 -28.90 10.46
CA VAL A 37 0.10 -27.76 11.12
C VAL A 37 0.81 -26.44 10.78
N ARG A 38 2.15 -26.43 10.75
CA ARG A 38 2.92 -25.24 10.35
C ARG A 38 2.65 -24.84 8.90
N GLY A 39 2.59 -25.81 7.97
CA GLY A 39 2.28 -25.54 6.56
C GLY A 39 0.87 -24.99 6.34
N ILE A 40 -0.11 -25.48 7.11
CA ILE A 40 -1.48 -24.95 7.05
C ILE A 40 -1.53 -23.51 7.59
N ASN A 41 -0.87 -23.24 8.71
CA ASN A 41 -0.85 -21.88 9.27
C ASN A 41 -0.17 -20.88 8.33
N SER A 42 0.92 -21.26 7.66
CA SER A 42 1.59 -20.38 6.70
C SER A 42 0.70 -20.10 5.48
N ALA A 43 0.04 -21.13 4.92
CA ALA A 43 -0.87 -20.95 3.80
C ALA A 43 -2.07 -20.06 4.16
N VAL A 44 -2.66 -20.26 5.35
CA VAL A 44 -3.75 -19.41 5.84
C VAL A 44 -3.28 -17.97 6.04
N GLN A 45 -2.05 -17.76 6.52
CA GLN A 45 -1.52 -16.42 6.74
C GLN A 45 -1.21 -15.70 5.42
N GLU A 46 -0.69 -16.42 4.42
CA GLU A 46 -0.46 -15.90 3.07
C GLU A 46 -1.78 -15.49 2.39
N GLU A 47 -2.80 -16.35 2.44
CA GLU A 47 -4.11 -16.02 1.87
C GLU A 47 -4.79 -14.85 2.59
N LYS A 48 -4.63 -14.75 3.92
CA LYS A 48 -5.12 -13.58 4.68
C LYS A 48 -4.45 -12.29 4.22
N GLN A 49 -3.13 -12.28 4.05
CA GLN A 49 -2.40 -11.11 3.55
C GLN A 49 -2.85 -10.74 2.13
N LYS A 50 -3.10 -11.74 1.28
CA LYS A 50 -3.61 -11.51 -0.08
C LYS A 50 -4.99 -10.85 -0.08
N VAL A 51 -5.90 -11.31 0.78
CA VAL A 51 -7.23 -10.72 0.94
C VAL A 51 -7.14 -9.29 1.47
N GLU A 52 -6.27 -9.04 2.45
CA GLU A 52 -6.06 -7.69 3.00
C GLU A 52 -5.54 -6.74 1.93
N LYS A 53 -4.52 -7.15 1.17
CA LYS A 53 -3.97 -6.37 0.05
C LYS A 53 -5.03 -6.06 -1.01
N MET A 54 -5.85 -7.05 -1.39
CA MET A 54 -6.94 -6.84 -2.35
C MET A 54 -8.00 -5.86 -1.85
N LYS A 55 -8.30 -5.86 -0.54
CA LYS A 55 -9.23 -4.88 0.06
C LYS A 55 -8.66 -3.47 0.02
N ASP A 56 -7.39 -3.31 0.35
CA ASP A 56 -6.72 -2.00 0.30
C ASP A 56 -6.64 -1.46 -1.12
N GLU A 57 -6.31 -2.33 -2.09
CA GLU A 57 -6.32 -1.98 -3.52
C GLU A 57 -7.72 -1.57 -3.98
N ASN A 58 -8.76 -2.30 -3.58
CA ASN A 58 -10.14 -1.95 -3.94
C ASN A 58 -10.57 -0.61 -3.33
N ALA A 59 -10.28 -0.36 -2.06
CA ALA A 59 -10.59 0.92 -1.40
C ALA A 59 -9.86 2.10 -2.07
N ALA A 60 -8.60 1.91 -2.47
CA ALA A 60 -7.84 2.92 -3.20
C ALA A 60 -8.43 3.20 -4.60
N LEU A 61 -8.91 2.16 -5.30
CA LEU A 61 -9.57 2.31 -6.59
C LEU A 61 -10.93 3.02 -6.45
N GLU A 62 -11.73 2.67 -5.45
CA GLU A 62 -13.00 3.35 -5.16
C GLU A 62 -12.79 4.84 -4.88
N ALA A 63 -11.75 5.20 -4.11
CA ALA A 63 -11.39 6.59 -3.87
C ALA A 63 -11.01 7.34 -5.15
N GLN A 64 -10.26 6.70 -6.06
CA GLN A 64 -9.92 7.28 -7.36
C GLN A 64 -11.16 7.48 -8.23
N ILE A 65 -12.07 6.49 -8.26
CA ILE A 65 -13.32 6.60 -8.99
C ILE A 65 -14.14 7.78 -8.45
N ALA A 66 -14.31 7.88 -7.13
CA ALA A 66 -15.03 9.00 -6.52
C ALA A 66 -14.41 10.36 -6.88
N GLN A 67 -13.08 10.46 -6.91
CA GLN A 67 -12.37 11.67 -7.34
C GLN A 67 -12.64 12.00 -8.82
N THR A 68 -12.63 11.01 -9.70
CA THR A 68 -12.88 11.20 -11.14
C THR A 68 -14.34 11.49 -11.48
N GLN A 69 -15.29 11.00 -10.67
CA GLN A 69 -16.72 11.31 -10.83
C GLN A 69 -17.10 12.70 -10.31
N GLY A 70 -16.19 13.38 -9.61
CA GLY A 70 -16.42 14.74 -9.12
C GLY A 70 -16.65 15.73 -10.26
N SER A 71 -17.61 16.64 -10.08
CA SER A 71 -17.95 17.69 -11.06
C SER A 71 -16.72 18.51 -11.49
N ALA A 72 -15.79 18.77 -10.58
CA ALA A 72 -14.55 19.48 -10.86
C ALA A 72 -13.61 18.72 -11.81
N PHE A 73 -13.52 17.38 -11.69
CA PHE A 73 -12.72 16.57 -12.60
C PHE A 73 -13.36 16.53 -13.99
N ILE A 74 -14.68 16.30 -14.06
CA ILE A 74 -15.44 16.32 -15.31
C ILE A 74 -15.29 17.67 -16.01
N GLU A 75 -15.47 18.77 -15.28
CA GLU A 75 -15.30 20.13 -15.79
C GLU A 75 -13.88 20.38 -16.30
N LYS A 76 -12.86 19.91 -15.56
CA LYS A 76 -11.47 20.00 -16.02
C LYS A 76 -11.27 19.22 -17.33
N GLN A 77 -11.78 18.00 -17.44
CA GLN A 77 -11.70 17.24 -18.69
C GLN A 77 -12.42 17.95 -19.85
N ILE A 78 -13.59 18.54 -19.60
CA ILE A 78 -14.35 19.32 -20.60
C ILE A 78 -13.54 20.54 -21.06
N ARG A 79 -12.96 21.30 -20.13
CA ARG A 79 -12.11 22.46 -20.43
C ARG A 79 -10.85 22.06 -21.21
N ASP A 80 -10.14 21.03 -20.73
CA ASP A 80 -8.84 20.61 -21.28
C ASP A 80 -8.98 19.89 -22.63
N LYS A 81 -10.04 19.08 -22.82
CA LYS A 81 -10.21 18.25 -24.03
C LYS A 81 -11.10 18.87 -25.09
N LEU A 82 -12.17 19.56 -24.67
CA LEU A 82 -13.15 20.13 -25.59
C LEU A 82 -13.01 21.65 -25.71
N GLY A 83 -12.21 22.29 -24.86
CA GLY A 83 -12.08 23.75 -24.85
C GLY A 83 -13.39 24.45 -24.47
N LEU A 84 -14.36 23.73 -23.89
CA LEU A 84 -15.68 24.27 -23.57
C LEU A 84 -15.65 24.98 -22.22
N ALA A 85 -16.38 26.08 -22.13
CA ALA A 85 -16.55 26.89 -20.93
C ALA A 85 -18.03 26.92 -20.54
N LYS A 86 -18.34 27.27 -19.28
CA LYS A 86 -19.74 27.36 -18.83
C LYS A 86 -20.44 28.58 -19.43
N GLU A 87 -21.77 28.57 -19.40
CA GLU A 87 -22.56 29.74 -19.79
C GLU A 87 -22.15 30.97 -18.96
N GLY A 88 -21.82 32.07 -19.65
CA GLY A 88 -21.32 33.30 -19.03
C GLY A 88 -19.79 33.42 -18.95
N GLU A 89 -19.03 32.39 -19.32
CA GLU A 89 -17.57 32.46 -19.42
C GLU A 89 -17.11 32.77 -20.85
N ALA A 90 -16.03 33.53 -21.00
CA ALA A 90 -15.41 33.83 -22.30
C ALA A 90 -14.15 32.99 -22.50
N ILE A 91 -14.05 32.29 -23.63
CA ILE A 91 -12.84 31.56 -24.03
C ILE A 91 -11.89 32.53 -24.72
N VAL A 92 -10.70 32.73 -24.14
CA VAL A 92 -9.64 33.56 -24.73
C VAL A 92 -8.56 32.65 -25.31
N VAL A 93 -8.41 32.67 -26.63
CA VAL A 93 -7.32 31.98 -27.31
C VAL A 93 -6.15 32.95 -27.42
N LEU A 94 -5.04 32.61 -26.77
CA LEU A 94 -3.84 33.44 -26.78
C LEU A 94 -2.98 33.12 -28.00
N PRO A 95 -2.40 34.14 -28.67
CA PRO A 95 -1.40 33.93 -29.72
C PRO A 95 -0.09 33.36 -29.14
N ASP A 96 0.85 33.02 -30.01
CA ASP A 96 2.12 32.42 -29.61
C ASP A 96 2.88 33.28 -28.58
N VAL A 97 3.70 32.64 -27.74
CA VAL A 97 4.38 33.26 -26.59
C VAL A 97 5.27 34.43 -27.01
N GLU A 98 5.86 34.34 -28.20
CA GLU A 98 6.69 35.40 -28.78
C GLU A 98 5.88 36.64 -29.14
N ILE A 99 4.64 36.45 -29.63
CA ILE A 99 3.70 37.53 -29.94
C ILE A 99 3.18 38.12 -28.63
N LEU A 100 2.82 37.27 -27.67
CA LEU A 100 2.38 37.71 -26.34
C LEU A 100 3.43 38.57 -25.63
N ARG A 101 4.72 38.20 -25.70
CA ARG A 101 5.82 39.00 -25.12
C ARG A 101 5.99 40.36 -25.79
N LYS A 102 5.65 40.49 -27.07
CA LYS A 102 5.69 41.78 -27.79
C LYS A 102 4.49 42.66 -27.44
N LEU A 103 3.34 42.05 -27.17
CA LEU A 103 2.10 42.74 -26.80
C LEU A 103 2.02 43.09 -25.30
N ALA A 104 2.73 42.34 -24.45
CA ALA A 104 2.82 42.61 -23.03
C ALA A 104 3.50 43.98 -22.82
N PRO A 105 2.97 44.84 -21.93
CA PRO A 105 3.63 46.07 -21.58
C PRO A 105 5.04 45.74 -21.08
N GLN A 106 6.04 46.32 -21.74
CA GLN A 106 7.41 46.27 -21.26
C GLN A 106 7.46 47.18 -20.03
N THR A 107 7.05 46.64 -18.88
CA THR A 107 7.34 47.30 -17.61
C THR A 107 8.85 47.40 -17.58
N THR A 108 9.37 48.63 -17.66
CA THR A 108 10.71 48.93 -17.21
C THR A 108 10.76 48.45 -15.77
N VAL A 109 11.21 47.22 -15.57
CA VAL A 109 11.68 46.76 -14.28
C VAL A 109 12.86 47.68 -14.03
N GLU A 110 12.62 48.77 -13.31
CA GLU A 110 13.71 49.52 -12.73
C GLU A 110 14.53 48.49 -11.97
N GLN A 111 15.66 48.14 -12.56
CA GLN A 111 16.63 47.29 -11.94
C GLN A 111 17.23 48.13 -10.83
N ASN A 112 16.59 48.18 -9.66
CA ASN A 112 17.20 48.50 -8.37
C ASN A 112 16.21 48.21 -7.22
N SER A 113 16.55 47.17 -6.46
CA SER A 113 15.98 46.75 -5.17
C SER A 113 14.61 46.05 -5.18
N LEU A 114 14.55 44.94 -4.44
CA LEU A 114 13.27 44.32 -4.08
C LEU A 114 12.41 45.38 -3.37
N PRO A 115 11.09 45.44 -3.63
CA PRO A 115 10.19 46.32 -2.90
C PRO A 115 10.30 46.06 -1.39
N ASP A 116 10.15 47.12 -0.59
CA ASP A 116 10.15 47.03 0.88
C ASP A 116 9.29 45.83 1.33
N PRO A 117 9.79 44.98 2.25
CA PRO A 117 9.01 43.89 2.81
C PRO A 117 7.66 44.37 3.34
N ASN A 118 6.62 43.54 3.24
CA ASN A 118 5.25 43.92 3.59
C ASN A 118 5.16 44.58 4.99
N TRP A 119 5.89 44.09 5.98
CA TRP A 119 5.92 44.65 7.34
C TRP A 119 6.42 46.10 7.41
N ARG A 120 7.38 46.51 6.57
CA ARG A 120 7.86 47.91 6.49
C ARG A 120 6.81 48.83 5.90
N LYS A 121 6.04 48.34 4.93
CA LYS A 121 4.93 49.09 4.33
C LYS A 121 3.83 49.35 5.35
N TRP A 122 3.51 48.36 6.18
CA TRP A 122 2.56 48.52 7.29
C TRP A 122 3.05 49.55 8.32
N LEU A 123 4.31 49.49 8.75
CA LEU A 123 4.89 50.51 9.65
C LEU A 123 4.73 51.94 9.12
N LYS A 124 5.08 52.20 7.85
CA LYS A 124 4.96 53.54 7.23
C LYS A 124 3.52 54.07 7.13
N LEU A 125 2.52 53.19 7.15
CA LEU A 125 1.12 53.60 7.02
C LEU A 125 0.49 53.98 8.36
N PHE A 126 1.03 53.48 9.48
CA PHE A 126 0.39 53.55 10.79
C PHE A 126 1.22 54.29 11.87
N ILE A 127 2.43 54.73 11.53
CA ILE A 127 3.32 55.55 12.38
C ILE A 127 3.75 56.76 11.58
#